data_AF-A0A5C8T0W5-F1
#
_entry.id   AF-A0A5C8T0W5-F1
#
_cell.length_a   1.000
_cell.length_b   1.000
_cell.length_c   1.000
_cell.angle_alpha   90.00
_cell.angle_beta   90.00
_cell.angle_gamma   90.00
#
_symmetry.space_group_name_H-M   'P 1'
#
loop_
_entity.id
_entity.type
_entity.pdbx_description
1 polymer ?
#
loop_
_entity_poly.entity_id
_entity_poly.type
_entity_poly.pdbx_seq_one_letter_code
_entity_poly.pdbx_strand_id
1 'polypeptide(L)' 'MSDDVTQDWLGQPSDTPRPDPMRAVRDHGKPVLPKRFYKETGFAEGEGGFRLTLDGRPANTPARNPL' A
#
# COMPACT_ATOMS: atom_id res chain seq x y z
N MET A 1 33.99 2.54 -40.64
CA MET A 1 33.40 3.12 -39.42
C MET A 1 32.13 3.85 -39.83
N SER A 2 30.97 3.26 -39.61
CA SER A 2 29.69 3.96 -39.78
C SER A 2 29.24 4.40 -38.39
N ASP A 3 29.53 5.65 -38.04
CA ASP A 3 28.98 6.28 -36.84
C ASP A 3 27.51 6.58 -37.12
N ASP A 4 26.62 5.83 -36.46
CA ASP A 4 25.19 6.12 -36.49
C ASP A 4 24.91 7.25 -35.48
N VAL A 5 25.09 8.49 -35.94
CA VAL A 5 24.85 9.73 -35.18
C VAL A 5 23.46 9.77 -34.54
N THR A 6 22.50 9.11 -35.18
CA THR A 6 21.12 8.99 -34.71
C THR A 6 21.04 8.25 -33.39
N GLN A 7 21.86 7.20 -33.22
CA GLN A 7 21.88 6.34 -32.05
C GLN A 7 22.59 7.01 -30.86
N ASP A 8 23.59 7.85 -31.13
CA ASP A 8 24.29 8.65 -30.11
C ASP A 8 23.38 9.76 -29.54
N TRP A 9 22.55 10.37 -30.40
CA TRP A 9 21.66 11.46 -29.99
C TRP A 9 20.35 10.97 -29.32
N LEU A 10 19.79 9.85 -29.78
CA LEU A 10 18.49 9.35 -29.31
C LEU A 10 18.60 8.22 -28.26
N GLY A 11 19.80 7.69 -28.04
CA GLY A 11 20.03 6.53 -27.19
C GLY A 11 19.59 5.21 -27.84
N GLN A 12 20.15 4.11 -27.37
CA GLN A 12 19.78 2.77 -27.84
C GLN A 12 18.38 2.42 -27.34
N PRO A 13 17.52 1.79 -28.17
CA PRO A 13 16.23 1.30 -27.70
C PRO A 13 16.49 0.27 -26.60
N SER A 14 16.16 0.64 -25.36
CA SER A 14 16.27 -0.25 -24.22
C SER A 14 15.06 -1.16 -24.15
N ASP A 15 15.25 -2.46 -23.95
CA ASP A 15 14.18 -3.47 -23.75
C ASP A 15 13.36 -3.27 -22.45
N THR A 16 13.56 -2.15 -21.75
CA THR A 16 12.77 -1.80 -20.56
C THR A 16 11.35 -1.41 -20.97
N PRO A 17 10.31 -2.05 -20.39
CA PRO A 17 8.94 -1.68 -20.63
C PRO A 17 8.72 -0.19 -20.33
N ARG A 18 8.12 0.53 -21.28
CA ARG A 18 7.76 1.94 -21.09
C ARG A 18 6.82 2.06 -19.87
N PRO A 19 7.06 3.00 -18.94
CA PRO A 19 6.18 3.19 -17.79
C PRO A 19 4.74 3.49 -18.25
N ASP A 20 3.76 2.76 -17.70
CA ASP A 20 2.34 2.95 -18.00
C ASP A 20 1.81 4.19 -17.24
N PRO A 21 1.35 5.25 -17.93
CA PRO A 21 0.87 6.46 -17.28
C PRO A 21 -0.35 6.18 -16.38
N MET A 22 -1.19 5.21 -16.72
CA MET A 22 -2.36 4.87 -15.93
C MET A 22 -1.99 4.16 -14.63
N ARG A 23 -0.87 3.42 -14.58
CA ARG A 23 -0.35 2.84 -13.33
C ARG A 23 0.21 3.92 -12.42
N ALA A 24 0.99 4.86 -12.97
CA ALA A 24 1.56 5.95 -12.19
C ALA A 24 0.48 6.78 -11.47
N VAL A 25 -0.62 7.12 -12.16
CA VAL A 25 -1.76 7.85 -11.57
C VAL A 25 -2.43 7.08 -10.42
N ARG A 26 -2.57 5.76 -10.54
CA ARG A 26 -3.18 4.92 -9.49
C ARG A 26 -2.34 4.88 -8.21
N ASP A 27 -1.03 4.77 -8.37
CA ASP A 27 -0.11 4.69 -7.23
C ASP A 27 -0.08 6.00 -6.43
N HIS A 28 -0.18 7.16 -7.10
CA HIS A 28 -0.24 8.47 -6.44
C HIS A 28 -1.51 8.69 -5.60
N GLY A 29 -2.61 7.98 -5.87
CA GLY A 29 -3.87 8.11 -5.14
C GLY A 29 -3.99 7.22 -3.91
N LYS A 30 -3.05 6.30 -3.68
CA LYS A 30 -3.17 5.31 -2.60
C LYS A 30 -2.90 5.98 -1.24
N PRO A 31 -3.86 5.97 -0.29
CA PRO A 31 -3.63 6.53 1.02
C PRO A 31 -2.51 5.75 1.73
N VAL A 32 -1.61 6.48 2.39
CA VAL A 32 -0.59 5.87 3.24
C VAL A 32 -1.28 5.27 4.45
N LEU A 33 -1.40 3.94 4.47
CA LEU A 33 -1.96 3.22 5.60
C LEU A 33 -0.97 3.29 6.77
N PRO A 34 -1.45 3.53 8.01
CA PRO A 34 -0.59 3.51 9.18
C PRO A 34 0.07 2.13 9.32
N LYS A 35 1.32 2.14 9.77
CA LYS A 35 2.02 0.89 10.13
C LYS A 35 1.27 0.21 11.27
N ARG A 36 1.46 -1.11 11.40
CA ARG A 36 0.91 -1.87 12.52
C ARG A 36 1.38 -1.24 13.84
N PHE A 37 0.43 -0.81 14.67
CA PHE A 37 0.71 -0.11 15.93
C PHE A 37 0.60 -1.02 17.16
N TYR A 38 0.18 -2.28 16.98
CA TYR A 38 -0.03 -3.25 18.06
C TYR A 38 0.93 -4.45 17.96
N LYS A 39 1.22 -5.06 19.11
CA LYS A 39 2.08 -6.24 19.22
C LYS A 39 1.27 -7.52 19.30
N GLU A 40 0.27 -7.55 20.16
CA GLU A 40 -0.54 -8.71 20.52
C GLU A 40 -2.00 -8.51 20.13
N THR A 41 -2.64 -9.62 19.74
CA THR A 41 -4.05 -9.66 19.34
C THR A 41 -4.77 -10.75 20.11
N GLY A 42 -5.98 -10.47 20.56
CA GLY A 42 -6.79 -11.44 21.29
C GLY A 42 -8.28 -11.19 21.11
N PHE A 43 -9.06 -11.98 21.83
CA PHE A 43 -10.50 -11.80 21.97
C PHE A 43 -10.86 -11.79 23.46
N ALA A 44 -11.88 -11.02 23.81
CA ALA A 44 -12.45 -10.99 25.14
C ALA A 44 -13.96 -11.23 25.04
N GLU A 45 -14.54 -11.91 26.02
CA GLU A 45 -16.00 -11.99 26.12
C GLU A 45 -16.57 -10.61 26.45
N GLY A 46 -17.61 -10.23 25.73
CA GLY A 46 -18.33 -8.97 25.88
C GLY A 46 -19.84 -9.20 25.91
N GLU A 47 -20.58 -8.11 26.03
CA GLU A 47 -22.05 -8.17 26.06
C GLU A 47 -22.58 -8.65 24.71
N GLY A 48 -23.12 -9.87 24.68
CA GLY A 48 -23.70 -10.47 23.48
C GLY A 48 -22.72 -11.11 22.49
N GLY A 49 -21.44 -11.28 22.84
CA GLY A 49 -20.48 -11.96 21.96
C GLY A 49 -19.01 -11.79 22.34
N PHE A 50 -18.14 -11.76 21.32
CA PHE A 50 -16.69 -11.58 21.48
C PHE A 50 -16.28 -10.19 21.00
N ARG A 51 -15.32 -9.59 21.70
CA ARG A 51 -14.65 -8.34 21.32
C ARG A 51 -13.23 -8.61 20.88
N LEU A 52 -12.80 -7.98 19.79
CA LEU A 52 -11.39 -7.97 19.37
C LEU A 52 -10.57 -7.06 20.30
N THR A 53 -9.45 -7.55 20.81
CA THR A 53 -8.51 -6.76 21.62
C THR A 53 -7.15 -6.65 20.93
N LEU A 54 -6.58 -5.44 20.96
CA LEU A 54 -5.25 -5.12 20.45
C LEU A 54 -4.43 -4.56 21.61
N ASP A 55 -3.36 -5.26 22.02
CA ASP A 55 -2.58 -4.97 23.24
C ASP A 55 -3.47 -4.75 24.49
N GLY A 56 -4.53 -5.56 24.62
CA GLY A 56 -5.50 -5.48 25.71
C GLY A 56 -6.57 -4.38 25.58
N ARG A 57 -6.53 -3.53 24.54
CA ARG A 57 -7.54 -2.49 24.28
C ARG A 57 -8.62 -3.00 23.31
N PRO A 58 -9.93 -2.79 23.58
CA PRO A 58 -10.97 -3.19 22.64
C PRO A 58 -10.88 -2.37 21.36
N ALA A 59 -10.95 -3.05 20.22
CA ALA A 59 -11.01 -2.42 18.91
C ALA A 59 -12.43 -1.89 18.64
N ASN A 60 -12.51 -0.77 17.93
CA ASN A 60 -13.76 -0.17 17.50
C ASN A 60 -13.80 -0.05 15.98
N THR A 61 -15.01 0.03 15.44
CA THR A 61 -15.24 0.36 14.02
C THR A 61 -14.79 1.80 13.71
N PRO A 62 -14.62 2.17 12.42
CA PRO A 62 -14.33 3.54 12.03
C PRO A 62 -15.38 4.57 12.53
N ALA A 63 -16.64 4.13 12.68
CA ALA A 63 -17.73 4.93 13.25
C ALA A 63 -17.69 5.03 14.79
N ARG A 64 -16.66 4.46 15.43
CA ARG A 64 -16.48 4.36 16.89
C ARG A 64 -17.49 3.48 17.61
N ASN A 65 -18.25 2.66 16.87
CA ASN A 65 -19.08 1.63 17.46
C ASN A 65 -18.22 0.47 17.97
N PRO A 66 -18.64 -0.19 19.07
CA PRO A 66 -17.98 -1.39 19.55
C PRO A 66 -18.01 -2.49 18.49
N LEU A 67 -16.89 -3.20 18.37
CA LEU A 67 -16.74 -4.32 17.44
C LEU A 67 -17.13 -5.65 18.09
#